data_AF-A0A2G0Q4N9-F1
#
_entry.id   AF-A0A2G0Q4N9-F1
#
_cell.length_a   1.000
_cell.length_b   1.000
_cell.length_c   1.000
_cell.angle_alpha   90.00
_cell.angle_beta   90.00
_cell.angle_gamma   90.00
#
_symmetry.space_group_name_H-M   'P 1'
#
loop_
_entity.id
_entity.type
_entity.pdbx_description
1 polymer ?
#
loop_
_entity_poly.entity_id
_entity_poly.type
_entity_poly.pdbx_seq_one_letter_code
_entity_poly.pdbx_strand_id
1 'polypeptide(L)' 'MGKKPGENTGKDGGIYREVGPRGGKTDNFATVRDNEKLPPTSKSGNTWELDKRTPNSKR' A
#
# COMPACT_ATOMS: atom_id res chain seq x y z
N MET A 1 6.19 -4.00 -7.83
CA MET A 1 5.02 -4.91 -7.96
C MET A 1 3.97 -4.39 -6.99
N GLY A 2 2.90 -3.78 -7.50
CA GLY A 2 1.87 -3.15 -6.68
C GLY A 2 0.98 -4.18 -5.98
N LYS A 3 0.70 -3.97 -4.70
CA LYS A 3 -0.24 -4.74 -3.89
C LYS A 3 -1.68 -4.42 -4.31
N LYS A 4 -2.58 -5.39 -4.22
CA LYS A 4 -4.00 -5.14 -4.49
C LYS A 4 -4.72 -4.57 -3.26
N PRO A 5 -5.75 -3.73 -3.42
CA PRO A 5 -6.63 -3.39 -2.30
C PRO A 5 -7.22 -4.67 -1.68
N GLY A 6 -7.29 -4.72 -0.35
CA GLY A 6 -7.73 -5.89 0.41
C GLY A 6 -6.65 -6.96 0.63
N GLU A 7 -5.48 -6.83 0.00
CA GLU A 7 -4.36 -7.75 0.24
C GLU A 7 -3.77 -7.51 1.64
N ASN A 8 -3.38 -8.59 2.31
CA ASN A 8 -2.74 -8.51 3.61
C ASN A 8 -1.30 -8.01 3.46
N THR A 9 -0.94 -6.96 4.19
CA THR A 9 0.42 -6.40 4.23
C THR A 9 1.41 -7.31 4.94
N GLY A 10 0.95 -8.24 5.79
CA GLY A 10 1.80 -9.21 6.48
C GLY A 10 2.84 -8.53 7.37
N LYS A 11 4.12 -8.62 7.04
CA LYS A 11 5.20 -7.94 7.80
C LYS A 11 5.65 -6.64 7.14
N ASP A 12 5.02 -6.26 6.02
CA ASP A 12 5.40 -5.12 5.20
C ASP A 12 4.48 -3.92 5.43
N GLY A 13 3.92 -3.78 6.63
CA GLY A 13 3.14 -2.61 7.04
C GLY A 13 3.96 -1.33 6.83
N GLY A 14 3.28 -0.27 6.43
CA GLY A 14 3.91 0.93 5.92
C GLY A 14 2.95 1.92 5.30
N ILE A 15 3.54 2.95 4.71
CA ILE A 15 2.89 3.91 3.84
C ILE A 15 2.90 3.34 2.43
N TYR A 16 1.71 3.18 1.88
CA TYR A 16 1.46 2.80 0.51
C TYR A 16 0.95 4.00 -0.27
N ARG A 17 1.39 4.12 -1.51
CA ARG A 17 0.96 5.15 -2.46
C ARG A 17 0.14 4.50 -3.56
N GLU A 18 -0.99 5.10 -3.89
CA GLU A 18 -1.84 4.57 -4.94
C GLU A 18 -1.23 4.85 -6.32
N VAL A 19 -1.17 3.81 -7.14
CA VAL A 19 -0.64 3.85 -8.51
C VAL A 19 -1.70 3.31 -9.45
N GLY A 20 -2.06 4.11 -10.44
CA GLY A 20 -3.05 3.75 -11.44
C GLY A 20 -2.58 2.61 -12.37
N PRO A 21 -3.51 1.99 -13.11
CA PRO A 21 -3.22 0.86 -14.00
C PRO A 21 -2.21 1.19 -15.11
N ARG A 22 -1.99 2.47 -15.40
CA ARG A 22 -0.99 2.95 -16.38
C ARG A 22 0.30 3.48 -15.74
N GLY A 23 0.54 3.19 -14.46
CA GLY A 23 1.73 3.67 -13.72
C GLY A 23 1.63 5.13 -13.26
N GLY A 24 0.47 5.77 -13.40
CA GLY A 24 0.23 7.12 -12.89
C GLY A 24 0.16 7.11 -11.37
N LYS A 25 1.19 7.63 -10.71
CA LYS A 25 1.22 7.72 -9.26
C LYS A 25 0.32 8.87 -8.79
N THR A 26 -0.59 8.61 -7.87
CA THR A 26 -1.45 9.64 -7.31
C THR A 26 -0.86 10.20 -6.02
N ASP A 27 -1.46 11.27 -5.51
CA ASP A 27 -1.17 11.85 -4.20
C ASP A 27 -2.00 11.19 -3.09
N ASN A 28 -2.57 10.01 -3.35
CA ASN A 28 -3.28 9.23 -2.35
C ASN A 28 -2.31 8.29 -1.65
N PHE A 29 -2.27 8.41 -0.33
CA PHE A 29 -1.44 7.60 0.54
C PHE A 29 -2.30 6.88 1.58
N ALA A 30 -2.02 5.60 1.79
CA ALA A 30 -2.63 4.78 2.82
C ALA A 30 -1.55 4.31 3.79
N THR A 31 -1.74 4.59 5.07
CA THR A 31 -0.87 4.05 6.12
C THR A 31 -1.55 2.82 6.69
N VAL A 32 -0.89 1.67 6.59
CA VAL A 32 -1.44 0.37 6.98
C VAL A 32 -0.46 -0.32 7.91
N ARG A 33 -0.95 -0.90 9.02
CA ARG A 33 -0.08 -1.61 9.98
C ARG A 33 0.30 -2.99 9.45
N ASP A 34 1.29 -3.60 10.09
CA ASP A 34 1.60 -5.01 9.87
C ASP A 34 0.37 -5.89 10.14
N ASN A 35 0.18 -6.90 9.30
CA ASN A 35 -0.94 -7.85 9.30
C ASN A 35 -2.32 -7.22 9.07
N GLU A 36 -2.36 -5.98 8.59
CA GLU A 36 -3.59 -5.28 8.24
C GLU A 36 -3.85 -5.35 6.73
N LYS A 37 -5.13 -5.37 6.35
CA LYS A 37 -5.54 -5.42 4.94
C LYS A 37 -5.45 -4.02 4.34
N LEU A 38 -4.95 -3.93 3.12
CA LEU A 38 -4.91 -2.65 2.40
C LEU A 38 -6.34 -2.12 2.16
N PRO A 39 -6.56 -0.81 2.36
CA PRO A 39 -7.87 -0.22 2.07
C PRO A 39 -8.19 -0.28 0.56
N PRO A 40 -9.47 -0.11 0.18
CA PRO A 40 -9.83 0.05 -1.22
C PRO A 40 -9.14 1.28 -1.81
N THR A 41 -8.72 1.17 -3.08
CA THR A 41 -8.19 2.30 -3.86
C THR A 41 -9.32 3.23 -4.29
N SER A 42 -8.99 4.49 -4.61
CA SER A 42 -9.97 5.49 -5.03
C SER A 42 -10.65 5.13 -6.36
N LYS A 43 -9.94 4.39 -7.23
CA LYS A 43 -10.49 3.87 -8.48
C LYS A 43 -10.22 2.38 -8.63
N SER A 44 -11.13 1.69 -9.32
CA SER A 44 -10.95 0.30 -9.70
C SER A 44 -9.78 0.15 -10.67
N GLY A 45 -8.98 -0.91 -10.48
CA GLY A 45 -7.78 -1.18 -11.28
C GLY A 45 -6.52 -0.46 -10.80
N ASN A 46 -6.61 0.39 -9.77
CA ASN A 46 -5.44 0.96 -9.11
C ASN A 46 -4.79 -0.07 -8.16
N THR A 47 -3.52 0.14 -7.86
CA THR A 47 -2.71 -0.71 -6.98
C THR A 47 -2.02 0.13 -5.93
N TRP A 48 -1.57 -0.51 -4.86
CA TRP A 48 -0.81 0.10 -3.77
C TRP A 48 0.67 -0.21 -3.95
N GLU A 49 1.49 0.81 -4.17
CA GLU A 49 2.94 0.70 -4.19
C GLU A 49 3.48 1.05 -2.79
N LEU A 50 4.31 0.19 -2.22
CA LEU A 50 4.93 0.46 -0.92
C LEU A 50 5.94 1.60 -1.09
N ASP A 51 5.64 2.76 -0.50
CA ASP A 51 6.49 3.96 -0.57
C ASP A 51 7.47 3.95 0.61
N LYS A 52 6.95 3.73 1.82
CA LYS A 52 7.77 3.67 3.04
C LYS A 52 7.31 2.57 3.96
N ARG A 53 8.13 1.54 4.17
CA ARG A 53 7.86 0.51 5.17
C ARG A 53 7.97 1.08 6.58
N THR A 54 7.05 0.71 7.46
CA THR A 54 7.15 0.98 8.89
C THR A 54 8.38 0.22 9.42
N PRO A 55 9.37 0.90 10.01
CA PRO A 55 10.52 0.22 10.57
C PRO A 55 10.05 -0.68 11.72
N ASN A 56 10.20 -1.98 11.55
CA ASN A 56 9.92 -2.93 12.63
C ASN A 56 11.04 -2.77 13.67
N SER A 57 10.66 -2.48 14.92
CA SER A 57 11.58 -2.21 16.04
C SER A 57 12.23 -3.51 16.56
N LYS A 58 12.88 -4.26 15.66
CA LYS A 58 13.86 -5.28 16.03
C LYS A 58 15.23 -4.66 15.83
N ARG A 59 15.57 -3.78 16.77
CA ARG A 59 16.94 -3.29 16.99
C ARG A 59 17.61 -4.18 18.02
#